data_AF-A0A920UNB8-F1
#
_entry.id   AF-A0A920UNB8-F1
#
_cell.length_a   1.000
_cell.length_b   1.000
_cell.length_c   1.000
_cell.angle_alpha   90.00
_cell.angle_beta   90.00
_cell.angle_gamma   90.00
#
_symmetry.space_group_name_H-M   'P 1'
#
loop_
_entity.id
_entity.type
_entity.pdbx_description
1 polymer ?
#
loop_
_entity_poly.entity_id
_entity_poly.type
_entity_poly.pdbx_seq_one_letter_code
_entity_poly.pdbx_strand_id
1 'polypeptide(L)'
;MLEVMEAFLGQIERVDSQVNAIPTLRPRSELLNEARQADRALARGDEAGALFGLPLAVKDLSLTRGLRTTFGSRIYQDFIPDSDELYVERFRQEGHHYW
;
A
#
# COMPACT_ATOMS: atom_id res chain seq x y z
N MET A 1 -1.72 -11.74 8.47
CA MET A 1 -1.71 -10.48 7.68
C MET A 1 -2.97 -10.36 6.87
N LEU A 2 -3.44 -11.45 6.25
CA LEU A 2 -4.66 -11.46 5.44
C LEU A 2 -5.86 -10.87 6.19
N GLU A 3 -6.10 -11.29 7.43
CA GLU A 3 -7.25 -10.81 8.23
C GLU A 3 -7.15 -9.31 8.51
N VAL A 4 -5.93 -8.83 8.82
CA VAL A 4 -5.66 -7.40 9.00
C VAL A 4 -5.93 -6.65 7.70
N MET A 5 -5.50 -7.20 6.57
CA MET A 5 -5.71 -6.59 5.27
C MET A 5 -7.20 -6.46 4.91
N GLU A 6 -7.95 -7.53 5.12
CA GLU A 6 -9.39 -7.56 4.87
C GLU A 6 -10.12 -6.55 5.75
N ALA A 7 -9.72 -6.41 7.01
CA ALA A 7 -10.30 -5.42 7.92
C ALA A 7 -10.07 -3.98 7.45
N PHE A 8 -8.85 -3.63 7.02
CA PHE A 8 -8.54 -2.27 6.55
C PHE A 8 -9.20 -1.96 5.21
N LEU A 9 -9.20 -2.89 4.25
CA LEU A 9 -9.90 -2.70 2.98
C LEU A 9 -11.41 -2.57 3.17
N GLY A 10 -12.00 -3.38 4.05
CA GLY A 10 -13.41 -3.26 4.41
C GLY A 10 -13.73 -1.91 5.07
N GLN A 11 -12.82 -1.38 5.88
CA GLN A 11 -12.97 -0.04 6.46
C GLN A 11 -12.95 1.04 5.38
N ILE A 12 -12.00 0.98 4.44
CA ILE A 12 -11.89 1.92 3.31
C ILE A 12 -13.20 1.90 2.50
N GLU A 13 -13.66 0.71 2.10
CA GLU A 13 -14.93 0.55 1.36
C GLU A 13 -16.13 1.19 2.09
N ARG A 14 -16.16 1.10 3.43
CA ARG A 14 -17.23 1.64 4.25
C ARG A 14 -17.22 3.17 4.38
N VAL A 15 -16.03 3.80 4.39
CA VAL A 15 -15.89 5.21 4.82
C VAL A 15 -15.39 6.15 3.73
N ASP A 16 -14.59 5.66 2.77
CA ASP A 16 -13.80 6.53 1.91
C ASP A 16 -14.66 7.32 0.91
N SER A 17 -15.83 6.80 0.56
CA SER A 17 -16.83 7.54 -0.23
C SER A 17 -17.30 8.85 0.43
N GLN A 18 -17.13 9.01 1.75
CA GLN A 18 -17.53 10.20 2.50
C GLN A 18 -16.38 11.16 2.76
N VAL A 19 -15.14 10.65 2.84
CA VAL A 19 -13.95 11.44 3.23
C VAL A 19 -12.96 11.66 2.10
N ASN A 20 -13.00 10.82 1.06
CA ASN A 20 -12.12 10.85 -0.11
C ASN A 20 -10.63 10.94 0.28
N ALA A 21 -10.21 10.06 1.20
CA ALA A 21 -8.86 10.07 1.77
C ALA A 21 -7.86 9.27 0.92
N ILE A 22 -8.32 8.29 0.13
CA ILE A 22 -7.47 7.44 -0.70
C ILE A 22 -7.63 7.78 -2.19
N PRO A 23 -6.86 8.74 -2.74
CA PRO A 23 -7.01 9.17 -4.14
C PRO A 23 -6.58 8.12 -5.16
N THR A 24 -5.71 7.19 -4.77
CA THR A 24 -5.25 6.05 -5.57
C THR A 24 -5.28 4.83 -4.65
N LEU A 25 -6.16 3.87 -4.95
CA LEU A 25 -6.22 2.59 -4.24
C LEU A 25 -5.82 1.47 -5.20
N ARG A 26 -4.89 0.61 -4.78
CA ARG A 26 -4.51 -0.59 -5.54
C ARG A 26 -5.64 -1.62 -5.62
N PRO A 27 -5.64 -2.51 -6.63
CA PRO A 27 -6.66 -3.55 -6.74
C PRO A 27 -6.69 -4.48 -5.53
N ARG A 28 -7.86 -4.60 -4.88
CA ARG A 28 -8.09 -5.46 -3.69
C ARG A 28 -7.50 -6.85 -3.82
N SER A 29 -7.64 -7.49 -4.97
CA SER A 29 -7.14 -8.85 -5.21
C SER A 29 -5.62 -8.97 -5.09
N GLU A 30 -4.87 -7.96 -5.56
CA GLU A 30 -3.40 -7.95 -5.47
C GLU A 30 -2.96 -7.81 -4.01
N LEU A 31 -3.61 -6.89 -3.29
CA LEU A 31 -3.33 -6.61 -1.89
C LEU A 31 -3.58 -7.82 -0.99
N LEU A 32 -4.69 -8.53 -1.20
CA LEU A 32 -4.99 -9.77 -0.47
C LEU A 32 -4.03 -10.90 -0.85
N ASN A 33 -3.56 -10.95 -2.10
CA ASN A 33 -2.57 -11.93 -2.53
C ASN A 33 -1.21 -11.69 -1.88
N GLU A 34 -0.78 -10.44 -1.79
CA GLU A 34 0.44 -10.02 -1.07
C GLU A 34 0.35 -10.34 0.42
N ALA A 35 -0.77 -10.02 1.07
CA ALA A 35 -0.97 -10.36 2.48
C ALA A 35 -0.88 -11.88 2.74
N ARG A 36 -1.43 -12.72 1.85
CA ARG A 36 -1.27 -14.19 1.94
C ARG A 36 0.17 -14.64 1.78
N GLN A 37 0.96 -13.97 0.94
CA GLN A 37 2.38 -14.29 0.79
C GLN A 37 3.16 -13.94 2.05
N ALA A 38 2.85 -12.80 2.68
CA ALA A 38 3.43 -12.39 3.95
C ALA A 38 3.11 -13.40 5.07
N ASP A 39 1.86 -13.89 5.15
CA ASP A 39 1.47 -14.97 6.09
C ASP A 39 2.28 -16.25 5.88
N ARG A 40 2.47 -16.66 4.61
CA ARG A 40 3.28 -17.84 4.28
C ARG A 40 4.75 -17.66 4.64
N ALA A 41 5.30 -16.46 4.49
CA ALA A 41 6.68 -16.16 4.87
C ALA A 41 6.87 -16.28 6.38
N LEU A 42 5.95 -15.69 7.15
CA LEU A 42 5.97 -15.78 8.61
C LEU A 42 5.84 -17.24 9.09
N ALA A 43 4.96 -18.03 8.46
CA ALA A 43 4.79 -19.45 8.79
C ALA A 43 6.03 -20.31 8.50
N ARG A 44 6.91 -19.90 7.58
CA ARG A 44 8.20 -20.56 7.31
C ARG A 44 9.30 -20.16 8.28
N GLY A 45 9.08 -19.15 9.10
CA GLY A 45 10.10 -18.59 9.99
C GLY A 45 11.06 -17.62 9.31
N ASP A 46 10.65 -17.03 8.18
CA ASP A 46 11.44 -15.97 7.52
C ASP A 46 11.55 -14.76 8.48
N GLU A 47 12.70 -14.07 8.49
CA GLU A 47 12.88 -12.87 9.32
C GLU A 47 11.86 -11.79 8.97
N ALA A 48 11.15 -11.30 9.99
CA ALA A 48 10.14 -10.26 9.86
C ALA A 48 10.60 -8.99 10.60
N GLY A 49 10.72 -7.89 9.88
CA GLY A 49 11.00 -6.57 10.47
C GLY A 49 9.85 -6.08 11.37
N ALA A 50 10.10 -5.03 12.15
CA ALA A 50 9.16 -4.53 13.17
C ALA A 50 7.78 -4.12 12.63
N LEU A 51 7.69 -3.80 11.34
CA LEU A 51 6.45 -3.36 10.69
C LEU A 51 5.91 -4.40 9.68
N PHE A 52 6.55 -5.58 9.56
CA PHE A 52 6.29 -6.55 8.50
C PHE A 52 4.80 -6.89 8.35
N GLY A 53 4.28 -6.69 7.14
CA GLY A 53 2.91 -7.04 6.79
C GLY A 53 1.84 -6.08 7.34
N LEU A 54 2.21 -4.95 7.92
CA LEU A 54 1.26 -3.90 8.33
C LEU A 54 0.78 -3.08 7.13
N PRO A 55 -0.52 -2.76 7.09
CA PRO A 55 -1.03 -1.81 6.13
C PRO A 55 -0.46 -0.39 6.25
N LEU A 56 0.13 0.13 5.17
CA LEU A 56 0.59 1.52 5.05
C LEU A 56 -0.04 2.24 3.84
N ALA A 57 -0.63 3.42 4.10
CA ALA A 57 -1.01 4.38 3.06
C ALA A 57 0.09 5.43 2.90
N VAL A 58 0.52 5.68 1.65
CA VAL A 58 1.53 6.70 1.33
C VAL A 58 0.81 7.98 0.95
N LYS A 59 1.22 9.12 1.52
CA LYS A 59 0.66 10.42 1.14
C LYS A 59 0.92 10.65 -0.35
N ASP A 60 -0.10 11.15 -1.06
CA ASP A 60 -0.04 11.47 -2.50
C ASP A 60 0.81 12.73 -2.79
N LEU A 61 1.97 12.82 -2.16
CA LEU A 61 3.04 13.79 -2.39
C LEU A 61 4.39 13.09 -2.56
N SER A 62 4.42 11.76 -2.48
CA SER A 62 5.63 10.95 -2.55
C SER A 62 5.57 9.98 -3.70
N LEU A 63 6.67 9.93 -4.46
CA LEU A 63 6.79 9.02 -5.59
C LEU A 63 6.64 7.57 -5.12
N THR A 64 5.72 6.86 -5.75
CA THR A 64 5.53 5.42 -5.54
C THR A 64 5.55 4.75 -6.90
N ARG A 65 6.62 4.02 -7.20
CA ARG A 65 6.88 3.42 -8.50
C ARG A 65 5.69 2.58 -8.95
N GLY A 66 5.17 2.88 -10.13
CA GLY A 66 4.06 2.14 -10.75
C GLY A 66 2.68 2.44 -10.18
N LEU A 67 2.55 3.35 -9.19
CA LEU A 67 1.26 3.86 -8.71
C LEU A 67 1.09 5.31 -9.14
N ARG A 68 -0.16 5.69 -9.42
CA ARG A 68 -0.48 7.07 -9.80
C ARG A 68 -0.23 8.02 -8.61
N THR A 69 0.61 9.03 -8.84
CA THR A 69 0.91 10.10 -7.88
C THR A 69 0.46 11.44 -8.45
N THR A 70 -0.52 12.11 -7.81
CA THR A 70 -1.11 13.33 -8.38
C THR A 70 -0.64 14.62 -7.73
N PHE A 71 0.08 14.55 -6.61
CA PHE A 71 0.44 15.73 -5.82
C PHE A 71 -0.77 16.58 -5.39
N GLY A 72 -1.97 16.00 -5.37
CA GLY A 72 -3.23 16.74 -5.20
C GLY A 72 -3.51 17.77 -6.30
N SER A 73 -2.92 17.62 -7.49
CA SER A 73 -2.98 18.57 -8.59
C SER A 73 -3.40 17.90 -9.90
N ARG A 74 -4.30 18.56 -10.65
CA ARG A 74 -4.75 18.08 -11.98
C ARG A 74 -3.63 18.04 -13.02
N ILE A 75 -2.54 18.79 -12.81
CA ILE A 75 -1.37 18.77 -13.70
C ILE A 75 -0.75 17.36 -13.74
N TYR A 76 -0.81 16.63 -12.62
CA TYR A 76 -0.22 15.30 -12.46
C TYR A 76 -1.29 14.20 -12.36
N GLN A 77 -2.51 14.46 -12.83
CA GLN A 77 -3.62 13.50 -12.68
C GLN A 77 -3.35 12.13 -13.30
N ASP A 78 -2.45 12.03 -14.28
CA ASP A 78 -2.10 10.78 -14.97
C ASP A 78 -0.62 10.39 -14.75
N PHE A 79 0.08 11.05 -13.81
CA PHE A 79 1.50 10.81 -13.58
C PHE A 79 1.73 9.50 -12.81
N ILE A 80 2.56 8.63 -13.39
CA ILE A 80 3.00 7.37 -12.79
C ILE A 80 4.53 7.43 -12.69
N PRO A 81 5.11 7.48 -11.48
CA PRO A 81 6.55 7.52 -11.29
C PRO A 81 7.23 6.20 -11.68
N ASP A 82 8.45 6.30 -12.21
CA ASP A 82 9.33 5.15 -12.49
C ASP A 82 10.20 4.73 -11.27
N SER A 83 10.17 5.53 -10.19
CA SER A 83 10.93 5.30 -8.97
C SER A 83 10.10 5.55 -7.73
N ASP A 84 10.49 4.92 -6.63
CA ASP A 84 9.99 5.24 -5.30
C ASP A 84 10.77 6.45 -4.74
N GLU A 85 10.16 7.22 -3.84
CA GLU A 85 10.91 8.05 -2.91
C GLU A 85 11.67 7.18 -1.89
N LEU A 86 12.77 7.70 -1.35
CA LEU A 86 13.69 6.92 -0.51
C LEU A 86 13.01 6.20 0.67
N TYR A 87 12.07 6.86 1.35
CA TYR A 87 11.39 6.24 2.49
C TYR A 87 10.37 5.19 2.02
N VAL A 88 9.73 5.41 0.86
CA VAL A 88 8.81 4.46 0.24
C VAL A 88 9.61 3.20 -0.09
N GLU A 89 10.75 3.33 -0.77
CA GLU A 89 11.64 2.21 -1.10
C GLU A 89 12.02 1.37 0.13
N ARG A 90 12.45 2.03 1.22
CA ARG A 90 12.82 1.35 2.48
C ARG A 90 11.66 0.57 3.07
N PHE A 91 10.47 1.15 3.06
CA PHE A 91 9.27 0.43 3.49
C PHE A 91 9.04 -0.82 2.61
N ARG A 92 9.21 -0.75 1.28
CA ARG A 92 9.07 -1.93 0.40
C ARG A 92 9.96 -3.08 0.84
N GLN A 93 11.22 -2.75 1.11
CA GLN A 93 12.28 -3.72 1.40
C GLN A 93 12.05 -4.44 2.72
N GLU A 94 11.34 -3.81 3.66
CA GLU A 94 10.96 -4.41 4.95
C GLU A 94 9.70 -5.29 4.89
N GLY A 95 9.18 -5.60 3.69
CA GLY A 95 7.91 -6.33 3.51
C GLY A 95 6.67 -5.44 3.51
N HIS A 96 6.89 -4.15 3.28
CA HIS A 96 5.94 -3.07 3.02
C HIS A 96 5.05 -3.30 1.81
N HIS A 97 3.80 -3.72 2.00
CA HIS A 97 2.80 -3.65 0.96
C HIS A 97 2.02 -2.34 1.09
N TYR A 98 2.15 -1.46 0.10
CA TYR A 98 1.34 -0.24 0.00
C TYR A 98 -0.02 -0.60 -0.56
N TRP A 99 -1.01 0.22 -0.24
CA TRP A 99 -2.35 0.18 -0.81
C TRP A 99 -2.69 1.54 -1.38
#